data_AF-A0A930AL12-F1
#
_entry.id   AF-A0A930AL12-F1
#
_cell.length_a   1.000
_cell.length_b   1.000
_cell.length_c   1.000
_cell.angle_alpha   90.00
_cell.angle_beta   90.00
_cell.angle_gamma   90.00
#
_symmetry.space_group_name_H-M   'P 1'
#
loop_
_entity.id
_entity.type
_entity.pdbx_description
1 polymer ?
#
loop_
_entity_poly.entity_id
_entity_poly.type
_entity_poly.pdbx_seq_one_letter_code
_entity_poly.pdbx_strand_id
1 'polypeptide(L)'
;LKNYDIGKYKISIGQTNYSHTEEVQKLLPAFKENMEKEQKDRHLDLLLMLFTDVMGNGSYFVFYGPMSYVLSEMIETQIDEHSGYDPNIISRKQQLLPKLSAIIKEL
;
A
#
# COMPACT_ATOMS: atom_id res chain seq x y z
N LEU A 1 -2.93 11.02 -2.34
CA LEU A 1 -2.78 9.85 -3.24
C LEU A 1 -2.07 10.27 -4.54
N LYS A 2 -1.28 9.41 -5.17
CA LYS A 2 -0.81 9.61 -6.56
C LYS A 2 -1.27 8.44 -7.41
N ASN A 3 -1.71 8.74 -8.63
CA ASN A 3 -2.20 7.77 -9.59
C ASN A 3 -1.09 7.44 -10.60
N TYR A 4 -1.03 6.19 -11.01
CA TYR A 4 -0.05 5.64 -11.93
C TYR A 4 -0.77 4.70 -12.90
N ASP A 5 -0.51 4.87 -14.19
CA ASP A 5 -0.89 3.90 -15.21
C ASP A 5 0.37 3.10 -15.56
N ILE A 6 0.37 1.81 -15.23
CA ILE A 6 1.49 0.90 -15.52
C ILE A 6 0.99 -0.15 -16.51
N GLY A 7 1.34 0.03 -17.78
CA GLY A 7 0.78 -0.78 -18.87
C GLY A 7 -0.73 -0.55 -18.99
N LYS A 8 -1.52 -1.61 -18.80
CA LYS A 8 -2.99 -1.56 -18.78
C LYS A 8 -3.59 -1.35 -17.39
N TYR A 9 -2.78 -1.35 -16.35
CA TYR A 9 -3.23 -1.37 -14.96
C TYR A 9 -3.28 0.02 -14.34
N LYS A 10 -4.37 0.31 -13.63
CA LYS A 10 -4.63 1.57 -12.91
C LYS A 10 -4.30 1.41 -11.44
N ILE A 11 -3.28 2.14 -10.99
CA ILE A 11 -2.72 1.97 -9.65
C ILE A 11 -2.75 3.30 -8.92
N SER A 12 -3.22 3.30 -7.67
CA SER A 12 -3.11 4.47 -6.80
C SER A 12 -2.28 4.14 -5.58
N ILE A 13 -1.29 4.98 -5.28
CA ILE A 13 -0.44 4.80 -4.11
C ILE A 13 -0.44 6.08 -3.29
N GLY A 14 -0.75 5.97 -2.00
CA GLY A 14 -0.61 7.04 -1.03
C GLY A 14 0.36 6.66 0.09
N GLN A 15 0.84 7.68 0.78
CA GLN A 15 1.71 7.52 1.94
C GLN A 15 1.35 8.63 2.92
N THR A 16 1.24 8.29 4.19
CA THR A 16 1.13 9.22 5.31
C THR A 16 2.10 8.80 6.39
N ASN A 17 2.54 9.76 7.20
CA ASN A 17 3.39 9.46 8.33
C ASN A 17 2.56 9.43 9.62
N TYR A 18 3.03 8.65 10.60
CA TYR A 18 2.46 8.64 11.95
C TYR A 18 3.57 8.71 13.00
N SER A 19 3.25 9.30 14.16
CA SER A 19 4.18 9.41 15.29
C SER A 19 3.94 8.33 16.35
N HIS A 20 2.70 7.85 16.47
CA HIS A 20 2.31 6.85 17.47
C HIS A 20 1.50 5.73 16.81
N THR A 21 1.97 4.49 16.98
CA THR A 21 1.33 3.29 16.39
C THR A 21 -0.12 3.10 16.85
N GLU A 22 -0.44 3.55 18.06
CA GLU A 22 -1.79 3.47 18.64
C GLU A 22 -2.83 4.29 17.86
N GLU A 23 -2.42 5.41 17.27
CA GLU A 23 -3.30 6.25 16.45
C GLU A 23 -3.67 5.52 15.15
N VAL A 24 -2.68 4.84 14.55
CA VAL A 24 -2.89 4.03 13.34
C VAL A 24 -3.84 2.89 13.65
N GLN A 25 -3.62 2.14 14.74
CA GLN A 25 -4.48 1.01 15.11
C GLN A 25 -5.95 1.40 15.31
N LYS A 26 -6.22 2.56 15.90
CA LYS A 26 -7.60 3.06 16.10
C LYS A 26 -8.27 3.47 14.79
N LEU A 27 -7.50 4.00 13.83
CA LEU A 27 -8.00 4.48 12.54
C LEU A 27 -8.16 3.36 11.50
N LEU A 28 -7.32 2.32 11.58
CA LEU A 28 -7.19 1.29 10.56
C LEU A 28 -8.51 0.61 10.16
N PRO A 29 -9.43 0.23 11.08
CA PRO A 29 -10.67 -0.45 10.68
C PRO A 29 -11.55 0.42 9.75
N ALA A 30 -11.86 1.64 10.18
CA ALA A 30 -12.66 2.56 9.37
C ALA A 30 -11.93 2.99 8.09
N PHE A 31 -10.60 3.06 8.12
CA PHE A 31 -9.80 3.36 6.95
C PHE A 31 -9.82 2.24 5.92
N LYS A 32 -9.70 0.98 6.36
CA LYS A 32 -9.78 -0.23 5.52
C LYS A 32 -11.11 -0.29 4.75
N GLU A 33 -12.23 -0.07 5.43
CA GLU A 33 -13.55 -0.02 4.78
C GLU A 33 -13.64 1.08 3.70
N ASN A 34 -13.14 2.28 4.01
CA ASN A 34 -13.12 3.38 3.04
C ASN A 34 -12.19 3.09 1.85
N MET A 35 -11.05 2.46 2.09
CA MET A 35 -10.13 2.07 1.01
C MET A 35 -10.73 1.04 0.07
N GLU A 36 -11.43 0.03 0.61
CA GLU A 36 -12.11 -0.97 -0.23
C GLU A 36 -13.15 -0.31 -1.13
N LYS A 37 -13.95 0.60 -0.58
CA LYS A 37 -14.94 1.35 -1.33
C LYS A 37 -14.29 2.24 -2.40
N GLU A 38 -13.28 3.03 -2.03
CA GLU A 38 -12.56 3.93 -2.94
C GLU A 38 -11.91 3.15 -4.11
N GLN A 39 -11.33 1.99 -3.83
CA GLN A 39 -10.75 1.11 -4.85
C GLN A 39 -11.82 0.65 -5.86
N LYS A 40 -12.99 0.23 -5.37
CA LYS A 40 -14.12 -0.20 -6.21
C LYS A 40 -14.70 0.96 -7.02
N ASP A 41 -14.99 2.09 -6.38
CA ASP A 41 -15.61 3.27 -6.99
C ASP A 41 -14.74 3.84 -8.12
N ARG A 42 -13.42 3.75 -7.99
CA ARG A 42 -12.46 4.23 -8.99
C ARG A 42 -11.98 3.17 -9.96
N HIS A 43 -12.46 1.94 -9.82
CA HIS A 43 -12.10 0.79 -10.65
C HIS A 43 -10.57 0.64 -10.77
N LEU A 44 -9.86 0.71 -9.64
CA LEU A 44 -8.41 0.59 -9.61
C LEU A 44 -8.00 -0.89 -9.57
N ASP A 45 -6.97 -1.27 -10.30
CA ASP A 45 -6.42 -2.62 -10.22
C ASP A 45 -5.63 -2.84 -8.91
N LEU A 46 -5.08 -1.74 -8.36
CA LEU A 46 -4.43 -1.71 -7.06
C LEU A 46 -4.59 -0.33 -6.41
N LEU A 47 -5.09 -0.30 -5.17
CA LEU A 47 -5.02 0.85 -4.28
C LEU A 47 -4.13 0.47 -3.10
N LEU A 48 -3.08 1.25 -2.84
CA LEU A 48 -2.12 1.00 -1.78
C LEU A 48 -1.90 2.25 -0.92
N MET A 49 -1.95 2.10 0.40
CA MET A 49 -1.62 3.12 1.38
C MET A 49 -0.50 2.64 2.30
N LEU A 50 0.50 3.50 2.46
CA LEU A 50 1.60 3.30 3.39
C LEU A 50 1.41 4.22 4.58
N PHE A 51 1.49 3.67 5.78
CA PHE A 51 1.61 4.38 7.04
C PHE A 51 3.05 4.21 7.49
N THR A 52 3.85 5.26 7.36
CA THR A 52 5.28 5.22 7.65
C THR A 52 5.56 5.85 9.01
N ASP A 53 6.35 5.18 9.84
CA ASP A 53 6.81 5.76 11.10
C ASP A 53 7.70 6.98 10.80
N VAL A 54 7.40 8.14 11.40
CA VAL A 54 8.24 9.36 11.30
C VAL A 54 9.68 9.15 11.75
N MET A 55 9.92 8.18 12.63
CA MET A 55 11.25 7.78 13.10
C MET A 55 11.99 6.86 12.13
N GLY A 56 11.32 6.41 11.06
CA GLY A 56 11.92 5.57 10.02
C GLY A 56 12.02 4.09 10.37
N ASN A 57 11.22 3.59 11.33
CA ASN A 57 11.24 2.19 11.75
C ASN A 57 10.58 1.21 10.75
N GLY A 58 9.87 1.74 9.75
CA GLY A 58 9.19 0.95 8.73
C GLY A 58 7.87 1.57 8.27
N SER A 59 7.15 0.79 7.47
CA SER A 59 5.80 1.13 7.02
C SER A 59 4.82 -0.02 7.22
N TYR A 60 3.61 0.33 7.66
CA TYR A 60 2.44 -0.52 7.59
C TYR A 60 1.71 -0.28 6.26
N PHE A 61 1.29 -1.36 5.62
CA PHE A 61 0.68 -1.37 4.30
C PHE A 61 -0.79 -1.75 4.42
N VAL A 62 -1.65 -1.01 3.73
CA VAL A 62 -3.04 -1.40 3.49
C VAL A 62 -3.29 -1.36 2.00
N PHE A 63 -3.87 -2.41 1.46
CA PHE A 63 -4.02 -2.55 0.02
C PHE A 63 -5.28 -3.31 -0.39
N TYR A 64 -5.85 -2.88 -1.52
CA TYR A 64 -7.07 -3.45 -2.10
C TYR A 64 -6.96 -3.51 -3.62
N GLY A 65 -7.75 -4.41 -4.21
CA GLY A 65 -7.89 -4.59 -5.65
C GLY A 65 -7.37 -5.94 -6.13
N PRO A 66 -7.71 -6.32 -7.37
CA PRO A 66 -7.40 -7.64 -7.93
C PRO A 66 -5.89 -7.93 -8.02
N MET A 67 -5.04 -6.90 -8.06
CA MET A 67 -3.58 -7.07 -8.08
C MET A 67 -2.94 -7.10 -6.70
N SER A 68 -3.70 -7.17 -5.61
CA SER A 68 -3.15 -7.16 -4.24
C SER A 68 -2.12 -8.27 -3.98
N TYR A 69 -2.21 -9.40 -4.69
CA TYR A 69 -1.25 -10.51 -4.59
C TYR A 69 0.20 -10.12 -4.92
N VAL A 70 0.43 -9.07 -5.72
CA VAL A 70 1.80 -8.62 -6.02
C VAL A 70 2.48 -8.00 -4.79
N LEU A 71 1.70 -7.60 -3.77
CA LEU A 71 2.23 -7.02 -2.54
C LEU A 71 2.65 -8.07 -1.53
N SER A 72 1.98 -9.24 -1.48
CA SER A 72 2.41 -10.35 -0.63
C SER A 72 3.81 -10.86 -0.99
N GLU A 73 4.24 -10.71 -2.24
CA GLU A 73 5.62 -11.07 -2.67
C GLU A 73 6.66 -10.01 -2.31
N MET A 74 6.23 -8.77 -2.07
CA MET A 74 7.15 -7.64 -1.82
C MET A 74 7.30 -7.25 -0.36
N ILE A 75 6.30 -7.53 0.47
CA ILE A 75 6.25 -7.10 1.87
C ILE A 75 6.85 -8.19 2.76
N GLU A 76 7.73 -7.78 3.68
CA GLU A 76 8.42 -8.72 4.58
C GLU A 76 7.49 -9.53 5.47
N THR A 77 6.45 -8.91 6.05
CA THR A 77 5.48 -9.59 6.92
C THR A 77 4.05 -9.32 6.48
N GLN A 78 3.33 -10.37 6.08
CA GLN A 78 1.89 -10.29 5.83
C GLN A 78 1.13 -10.42 7.17
N ILE A 79 0.18 -9.50 7.41
CA ILE A 79 -0.61 -9.46 8.64
C ILE A 79 -1.99 -10.07 8.39
N ASP A 80 -2.62 -9.70 7.28
CA ASP A 80 -3.87 -10.29 6.80
C ASP A 80 -3.94 -10.22 5.26
N GLU A 81 -5.11 -10.49 4.68
CA GLU A 81 -5.32 -10.47 3.23
C GLU A 81 -5.07 -9.10 2.58
N HIS A 82 -5.23 -8.01 3.33
CA HIS A 82 -5.22 -6.63 2.82
C HIS A 82 -4.18 -5.75 3.51
N SER A 83 -3.29 -6.34 4.31
CA SER A 83 -2.30 -5.58 5.05
C SER A 83 -1.05 -6.37 5.41
N GLY A 84 0.02 -5.61 5.62
CA GLY A 84 1.32 -6.13 6.01
C GLY A 84 2.22 -5.05 6.58
N TYR A 85 3.41 -5.44 7.00
CA TYR A 85 4.41 -4.54 7.55
C TYR A 85 5.78 -4.85 6.95
N ASP A 86 6.54 -3.80 6.68
CA ASP A 86 7.92 -3.90 6.21
C ASP A 86 8.80 -2.87 6.95
N PRO A 87 9.78 -3.30 7.76
CA PRO A 87 10.70 -2.40 8.46
C PRO A 87 11.67 -1.69 7.53
N ASN A 88 11.89 -2.20 6.32
CA ASN A 88 12.90 -1.73 5.38
C ASN A 88 12.31 -0.72 4.35
N ILE A 89 10.99 -0.67 4.18
CA ILE A 89 10.35 0.27 3.26
C ILE A 89 9.87 1.52 4.00
N ILE A 90 10.49 2.65 3.69
CA ILE A 90 10.17 3.98 4.25
C ILE A 90 9.87 5.03 3.15
N SER A 91 10.30 4.76 1.91
CA SER A 91 10.16 5.67 0.77
C SER A 91 9.43 5.02 -0.39
N ARG A 92 8.17 5.41 -0.61
CA ARG A 92 7.38 4.96 -1.77
C ARG A 92 8.11 5.18 -3.10
N LYS A 93 8.78 6.33 -3.29
CA LYS A 93 9.35 6.72 -4.59
C LYS A 93 10.61 5.93 -4.92
N GLN A 94 11.47 5.71 -3.93
CA GLN A 94 12.78 5.08 -4.16
C GLN A 94 12.74 3.56 -4.05
N GLN A 95 11.89 3.02 -3.16
CA GLN A 95 11.94 1.59 -2.82
C GLN A 95 10.75 0.82 -3.39
N LEU A 96 9.53 1.34 -3.23
CA LEU A 96 8.32 0.62 -3.61
C LEU A 96 7.99 0.73 -5.09
N LEU A 97 7.95 1.95 -5.63
CA LEU A 97 7.49 2.20 -7.00
C LEU A 97 8.34 1.45 -8.05
N PRO A 98 9.68 1.39 -7.97
CA PRO A 98 10.48 0.64 -8.94
C PRO A 98 10.19 -0.87 -8.90
N LYS A 99 10.10 -1.48 -7.71
CA LYS A 99 9.81 -2.91 -7.55
C LYS A 99 8.42 -3.26 -8.07
N LEU A 100 7.41 -2.49 -7.66
CA LEU A 100 6.03 -2.68 -8.08
C LEU A 100 5.89 -2.53 -9.61
N SER A 101 6.56 -1.52 -10.18
CA SER A 101 6.53 -1.31 -11.63
C SER A 101 7.21 -2.42 -12.41
N ALA A 102 8.26 -3.03 -11.86
CA ALA A 102 8.94 -4.16 -12.50
C ALA A 102 8.04 -5.39 -12.54
N ILE A 103 7.49 -5.79 -11.39
CA ILE A 103 6.56 -6.94 -11.29
C ILE A 103 5.37 -6.76 -12.22
N ILE A 104 4.74 -5.58 -12.21
CA ILE A 104 3.53 -5.35 -12.99
C ILE A 104 3.77 -5.33 -14.50
N LYS A 105 4.99 -4.97 -14.95
CA LYS A 105 5.34 -5.01 -16.38
C LYS A 105 5.60 -6.42 -16.89
N GLU A 106 5.82 -7.38 -16.00
CA GLU A 106 6.07 -8.78 -16.34
C GLU A 106 4.77 -9.62 -16.38
N LEU A 107 3.63 -9.04 -15.99
CA LEU A 107 2.28 -9.63 -16.03
C LEU A 107 1.56 -9.40 -17.36
#